data_AF-A0AAD2CEX7-F1
#
_entry.id   AF-A0AAD2CEX7-F1
#
_cell.length_a   1.000
_cell.length_b   1.000
_cell.length_c   1.000
_cell.angle_alpha   90.00
_cell.angle_beta   90.00
_cell.angle_gamma   90.00
#
_symmetry.space_group_name_H-M   'P 1'
#
loop_
_entity.id
_entity.type
_entity.pdbx_description
1 polymer ?
#
loop_
_entity_poly.entity_id
_entity_poly.type
_entity_poly.pdbx_seq_one_letter_code
_entity_poly.pdbx_strand_id
1 'polypeptide(L)'
;MSDAETEQLSEYEQLRNERIKRNEAKLEKLGLITLVADILQKQKKGKTKKKPRTKKRMVKAGQERRSARLKRKADGVDDAEDQDHVMLSYDSDDFIEDESKPAPRSRRLKLDDFIVNPKELKALEKHIDKNYLGKFREFLKCVDNISDPNEKNVMRQITKLANGEGVRYTSPQFGWPEGCYFMKGEPVTPISDVVELLNEAQKCEDEWGRDHGNGWLLRHPLKKLLMFQQFCLRQPAFLKSKCKLPQYCEEVERRAEKDTGNKKSGNRRVSQSKSAVSKLKKRSRSNRPRSGCRRSKRFKGT
;
A
#
# COMPACT_ATOMS: atom_id res chain seq x y z
N MET A 1 -58.41 5.52 -36.08
CA MET A 1 -57.37 6.49 -36.45
C MET A 1 -56.97 7.14 -35.14
N SER A 2 -55.97 6.57 -34.46
CA SER A 2 -55.51 7.02 -33.14
C SER A 2 -54.33 7.95 -33.35
N ASP A 3 -54.56 9.24 -33.08
CA ASP A 3 -53.55 10.28 -33.15
C ASP A 3 -52.46 9.98 -32.12
N ALA A 4 -51.29 9.57 -32.62
CA ALA A 4 -50.10 9.40 -31.81
C ALA A 4 -49.57 10.79 -31.45
N GLU A 5 -49.98 11.27 -30.28
CA GLU A 5 -49.44 12.47 -29.67
C GLU A 5 -47.91 12.35 -29.59
N THR A 6 -47.21 13.17 -30.39
CA THR A 6 -45.75 13.29 -30.29
C THR A 6 -45.44 14.06 -29.01
N GLU A 7 -45.19 13.33 -27.93
CA GLU A 7 -44.67 13.90 -26.68
C GLU A 7 -43.43 14.75 -27.00
N GLN A 8 -43.56 16.06 -26.81
CA GLN A 8 -42.44 16.99 -26.97
C GLN A 8 -41.43 16.72 -25.84
N LEU A 9 -40.34 16.02 -26.18
CA LEU A 9 -39.25 15.76 -25.25
C LEU A 9 -38.70 17.08 -24.69
N SER A 10 -38.45 17.10 -23.38
CA SER A 10 -37.86 18.24 -22.67
C SER A 10 -36.53 18.65 -23.30
N GLU A 11 -36.21 19.95 -23.28
CA GLU A 11 -34.94 20.51 -23.79
C GLU A 11 -33.70 19.76 -23.24
N TYR A 12 -33.76 19.34 -21.97
CA TYR A 12 -32.72 18.54 -21.34
C TYR A 12 -32.53 17.17 -22.02
N GLU A 13 -33.62 16.51 -22.38
CA GLU A 13 -33.60 15.18 -23.01
C GLU A 13 -33.07 15.27 -24.44
N GLN A 14 -33.37 16.35 -25.15
CA GLN A 14 -32.79 16.64 -26.46
C GLN A 14 -31.27 16.79 -26.37
N LEU A 15 -30.78 17.64 -25.46
CA LEU A 15 -29.34 17.80 -25.21
C LEU A 15 -28.65 16.50 -24.76
N ARG A 16 -29.33 15.69 -23.95
CA ARG A 16 -28.83 14.38 -23.51
C ARG A 16 -28.69 13.43 -24.70
N ASN A 17 -29.70 13.36 -25.57
CA ASN A 17 -29.70 12.50 -26.75
C ASN A 17 -28.64 12.93 -27.76
N GLU A 18 -28.42 14.23 -27.95
CA GLU A 18 -27.31 14.72 -28.77
C GLU A 18 -25.94 14.30 -28.24
N ARG A 19 -25.73 14.40 -26.92
CA ARG A 19 -24.47 13.95 -26.29
C ARG A 19 -24.27 12.46 -26.46
N ILE A 20 -25.33 11.65 -26.34
CA ILE A 20 -25.30 10.20 -26.59
C ILE A 20 -24.88 9.95 -28.04
N LYS A 21 -25.54 10.56 -29.02
CA LYS A 21 -25.21 10.42 -30.45
C LYS A 21 -23.77 10.81 -30.77
N ARG A 22 -23.26 11.93 -30.21
CA ARG A 22 -21.85 12.35 -30.40
C ARG A 22 -20.87 11.33 -29.82
N ASN A 23 -21.18 10.76 -28.66
CA ASN A 23 -20.34 9.75 -28.02
C ASN A 23 -20.36 8.43 -28.80
N GLU A 24 -21.51 8.01 -29.32
CA GLU A 24 -21.66 6.82 -30.18
C GLU A 24 -20.83 6.97 -31.45
N ALA A 25 -20.96 8.09 -32.17
CA ALA A 25 -20.15 8.37 -33.36
C ALA A 25 -18.64 8.38 -33.06
N LYS A 26 -18.24 8.89 -31.88
CA LYS A 26 -16.85 8.88 -31.44
C LYS A 26 -16.36 7.45 -31.15
N LEU A 27 -17.19 6.60 -30.53
CA LEU A 27 -16.87 5.21 -30.27
C LEU A 27 -16.80 4.39 -31.56
N GLU A 28 -17.64 4.71 -32.54
CA GLU A 28 -17.62 4.12 -33.87
C GLU A 28 -16.32 4.47 -34.60
N LYS A 29 -15.95 5.75 -34.61
CA LYS A 29 -14.68 6.23 -35.20
C LYS A 29 -13.44 5.60 -34.55
N LEU A 30 -13.53 5.21 -33.27
CA LEU A 30 -12.47 4.52 -32.54
C LEU A 30 -12.49 2.99 -32.72
N GLY A 31 -13.48 2.43 -33.43
CA GLY A 31 -13.64 0.99 -33.63
C GLY A 31 -13.96 0.21 -32.34
N LEU A 32 -14.55 0.89 -31.35
CA LEU A 32 -14.81 0.30 -30.03
C LEU A 32 -16.17 -0.37 -29.91
N ILE A 33 -17.11 -0.06 -30.81
CA ILE A 33 -18.47 -0.63 -30.79
C ILE A 33 -18.44 -2.15 -30.97
N THR A 34 -17.63 -2.63 -31.92
CA THR A 34 -17.44 -4.07 -32.18
C THR A 34 -16.71 -4.76 -31.02
N LEU A 35 -15.73 -4.10 -30.42
CA LEU A 35 -14.99 -4.63 -29.26
C LEU A 35 -15.88 -4.82 -28.03
N VAL A 36 -16.82 -3.91 -27.77
CA VAL A 36 -17.77 -4.03 -26.65
C VAL A 36 -18.71 -5.22 -26.85
N ALA A 37 -19.21 -5.42 -28.08
CA ALA A 37 -20.03 -6.58 -28.43
C ALA A 37 -19.26 -7.90 -28.26
N ASP A 38 -18.00 -7.95 -28.70
CA ASP A 38 -17.12 -9.11 -28.54
C ASP A 38 -16.82 -9.43 -27.07
N ILE A 39 -16.59 -8.41 -26.24
CA ILE A 39 -16.37 -8.57 -24.80
C ILE A 39 -17.62 -9.15 -24.14
N LEU A 40 -18.80 -8.65 -24.47
CA LEU A 40 -20.08 -9.13 -23.94
C LEU A 40 -20.37 -10.58 -24.38
N GLN A 41 -20.08 -10.94 -25.63
CA GLN A 41 -20.23 -12.33 -26.10
C GLN A 41 -19.23 -13.28 -25.42
N LYS A 42 -17.98 -12.85 -25.20
CA LYS A 42 -16.96 -13.65 -24.49
C LYS A 42 -17.30 -13.87 -23.02
N GLN A 43 -17.95 -12.91 -22.36
CA GLN A 43 -18.43 -13.09 -20.99
C GLN A 43 -19.59 -14.09 -20.88
N LYS A 44 -20.43 -14.21 -21.91
CA LYS A 44 -21.53 -15.18 -21.96
C LYS A 44 -21.05 -16.61 -22.19
N LYS A 45 -19.95 -16.83 -22.93
CA LYS A 45 -19.44 -18.16 -23.29
C LYS A 45 -18.54 -18.84 -22.24
N GLY A 46 -18.32 -18.24 -21.07
CA GLY A 46 -17.22 -18.63 -20.17
C GLY A 46 -17.58 -18.94 -18.71
N LYS A 47 -18.84 -19.15 -18.33
CA LYS A 47 -19.15 -19.72 -17.00
C LYS A 47 -18.97 -21.24 -17.05
N THR A 48 -17.72 -21.71 -17.11
CA THR A 48 -17.43 -23.09 -16.72
C THR A 48 -18.05 -23.31 -15.35
N LYS A 49 -18.90 -24.34 -15.21
CA LYS A 49 -19.52 -24.71 -13.94
C LYS A 49 -18.40 -24.77 -12.91
N LYS A 50 -18.35 -23.79 -11.99
CA LYS A 50 -17.35 -23.78 -10.93
C LYS A 50 -17.50 -25.11 -10.22
N LYS A 51 -16.47 -25.97 -10.27
CA LYS A 51 -16.46 -27.21 -9.50
C LYS A 51 -16.88 -26.84 -8.07
N PRO A 52 -17.82 -27.58 -7.45
CA PRO A 52 -18.30 -27.27 -6.12
C PRO A 52 -17.07 -27.08 -5.23
N ARG A 53 -17.00 -25.92 -4.56
CA ARG A 53 -15.93 -25.64 -3.60
C ARG A 53 -15.94 -26.80 -2.61
N THR A 54 -14.91 -27.64 -2.66
CA THR A 54 -14.64 -28.63 -1.61
C THR A 54 -14.72 -27.89 -0.28
N LYS A 55 -15.62 -28.34 0.61
CA LYS A 55 -15.86 -27.71 1.91
C LYS A 55 -14.49 -27.46 2.56
N LYS A 56 -14.18 -26.19 2.85
CA LYS A 56 -12.93 -25.85 3.53
C LYS A 56 -12.90 -26.66 4.83
N ARG A 57 -11.88 -27.50 5.03
CA ARG A 57 -11.67 -28.17 6.32
C ARG A 57 -11.71 -27.09 7.40
N MET A 58 -12.66 -27.21 8.32
CA MET A 58 -12.68 -26.37 9.51
C MET A 58 -11.42 -26.70 10.28
N VAL A 59 -10.53 -25.72 10.39
CA VAL A 59 -9.32 -25.84 11.21
C VAL A 59 -9.80 -25.79 12.65
N LYS A 60 -9.51 -26.84 13.43
CA LYS A 60 -9.85 -26.86 14.86
C LYS A 60 -9.07 -25.74 15.56
N ALA A 61 -9.69 -25.11 16.57
CA ALA A 61 -9.01 -24.12 17.40
C ALA A 61 -7.69 -24.69 17.93
N GLY A 62 -6.59 -23.95 17.79
CA GLY A 62 -5.24 -24.37 18.18
C GLY A 62 -4.37 -24.99 17.07
N GLN A 63 -4.91 -25.35 15.90
CA GLN A 63 -4.08 -25.80 14.77
C GLN A 63 -3.54 -24.62 13.94
N GLU A 64 -2.21 -24.48 13.90
CA GLU A 64 -1.53 -23.54 13.01
C GLU A 64 -1.85 -23.85 11.54
N ARG A 65 -2.36 -22.85 10.82
CA ARG A 65 -2.48 -22.90 9.36
C ARG A 65 -1.09 -22.81 8.71
N ARG A 66 -0.38 -23.93 8.63
CA ARG A 66 0.86 -23.99 7.83
C ARG A 66 0.50 -23.98 6.34
N SER A 67 1.15 -23.11 5.58
CA SER A 67 0.92 -23.03 4.13
C SER A 67 1.29 -24.36 3.49
N ALA A 68 0.42 -24.90 2.63
CA ALA A 68 0.67 -26.16 1.91
C ALA A 68 1.98 -26.14 1.08
N ARG A 69 2.50 -24.94 0.78
CA ARG A 69 3.76 -24.74 0.07
C ARG A 69 4.99 -25.21 0.86
N LEU A 70 4.92 -25.19 2.19
CA LEU A 70 6.01 -25.68 3.06
C LEU A 70 5.96 -27.19 3.27
N LYS A 71 4.78 -27.83 3.14
CA LYS A 71 4.65 -29.29 3.31
C LYS A 71 5.36 -30.10 2.23
N ARG A 72 5.35 -29.62 0.98
CA ARG A 72 6.03 -30.30 -0.14
C ARG A 72 7.55 -30.38 -0.02
N LYS A 73 8.17 -29.69 0.93
CA LYS A 73 9.62 -29.77 1.18
C LYS A 73 9.99 -30.61 2.41
N ALA A 74 9.03 -30.98 3.24
CA ALA A 74 9.28 -31.67 4.50
C ALA A 74 9.04 -33.18 4.41
N ASP A 75 8.10 -33.61 3.56
CA ASP A 75 7.88 -35.03 3.30
C ASP A 75 8.83 -35.46 2.18
N GLY A 76 10.12 -35.55 2.51
CA GLY A 76 11.10 -36.32 1.75
C GLY A 76 10.71 -37.78 1.88
N VAL A 77 9.83 -38.24 1.00
CA VAL A 77 9.56 -39.67 0.82
C VAL A 77 10.68 -40.18 -0.07
N ASP A 78 11.60 -40.90 0.57
CA ASP A 78 12.48 -41.88 -0.08
C ASP A 78 11.59 -43.00 -0.63
N ASP A 79 10.88 -42.75 -1.75
CA ASP A 79 10.34 -43.82 -2.58
C ASP A 79 11.48 -44.27 -3.49
N ALA A 80 12.27 -45.19 -2.93
CA ALA A 80 13.14 -46.06 -3.68
C ALA A 80 12.28 -47.00 -4.54
N GLU A 81 12.74 -47.18 -5.79
CA GLU A 81 12.36 -48.25 -6.70
C GLU A 81 10.96 -48.15 -7.31
N ASP A 82 10.86 -47.37 -8.40
CA ASP A 82 10.25 -47.92 -9.60
C ASP A 82 10.91 -47.37 -10.86
N GLN A 83 11.46 -48.31 -11.62
CA GLN A 83 12.10 -48.14 -12.91
C GLN A 83 11.04 -47.79 -13.96
N ASP A 84 11.29 -46.73 -14.73
CA ASP A 84 11.08 -46.64 -16.19
C ASP A 84 11.17 -45.18 -16.61
N HIS A 85 12.42 -44.69 -16.64
CA HIS A 85 12.75 -43.36 -17.12
C HIS A 85 12.79 -43.39 -18.66
N VAL A 86 11.65 -43.13 -19.31
CA VAL A 86 11.61 -42.79 -20.74
C VAL A 86 12.38 -41.48 -20.93
N MET A 87 13.60 -41.61 -21.42
CA MET A 87 14.54 -40.55 -21.71
C MET A 87 14.07 -39.79 -22.97
N LEU A 88 13.18 -38.81 -22.79
CA LEU A 88 12.89 -37.82 -23.82
C LEU A 88 14.10 -36.88 -23.92
N SER A 89 15.00 -37.17 -24.86
CA SER A 89 16.07 -36.28 -25.30
C SER A 89 15.47 -35.01 -25.91
N TYR A 90 15.24 -34.01 -25.07
CA TYR A 90 15.04 -32.65 -25.55
C TYR A 90 16.43 -32.09 -25.92
N ASP A 91 16.63 -31.85 -27.21
CA ASP A 91 17.74 -31.05 -27.72
C ASP A 91 17.81 -29.74 -26.94
N SER A 92 18.91 -29.62 -26.20
CA SER A 92 19.16 -28.58 -25.22
C SER A 92 19.82 -27.39 -25.91
N ASP A 93 19.05 -26.65 -26.72
CA ASP A 93 19.44 -25.33 -27.22
C ASP A 93 19.33 -24.31 -26.07
N ASP A 94 20.49 -23.98 -25.49
CA ASP A 94 20.87 -22.70 -24.89
C ASP A 94 19.81 -21.97 -24.04
N PHE A 95 19.33 -22.63 -22.98
CA PHE A 95 18.76 -21.90 -21.85
C PHE A 95 19.91 -21.32 -21.02
N ILE A 96 20.45 -20.18 -21.47
CA ILE A 96 21.40 -19.37 -20.70
C ILE A 96 20.71 -19.02 -19.37
N GLU A 97 21.07 -19.73 -18.31
CA GLU A 97 20.71 -19.38 -16.94
C GLU A 97 21.30 -18.00 -16.66
N ASP A 98 20.45 -16.98 -16.79
CA ASP A 98 20.75 -15.61 -16.38
C ASP A 98 20.85 -15.58 -14.84
N GLU A 99 21.98 -16.09 -14.33
CA GLU A 99 22.39 -16.08 -12.92
C GLU A 99 22.53 -14.66 -12.35
N SER A 100 22.37 -13.62 -13.18
CA SER A 100 22.61 -12.24 -12.79
C SER A 100 21.43 -11.56 -12.08
N LYS A 101 20.28 -12.22 -11.90
CA LYS A 101 19.12 -11.57 -11.26
C LYS A 101 19.37 -11.48 -9.74
N PRO A 102 19.69 -10.29 -9.19
CA PRO A 102 19.93 -10.16 -7.77
C PRO A 102 18.65 -10.58 -7.02
N ALA A 103 18.81 -11.48 -6.06
CA ALA A 103 17.71 -11.93 -5.21
C ALA A 103 16.93 -10.69 -4.72
N PRO A 104 15.59 -10.71 -4.76
CA PRO A 104 14.78 -9.56 -4.41
C PRO A 104 15.10 -9.13 -2.98
N ARG A 105 15.88 -8.06 -2.83
CA ARG A 105 16.26 -7.54 -1.52
C ARG A 105 15.00 -7.15 -0.77
N SER A 106 14.68 -7.95 0.24
CA SER A 106 13.61 -7.66 1.19
C SER A 106 13.94 -6.32 1.85
N ARG A 107 13.21 -5.26 1.47
CA ARG A 107 13.31 -3.91 2.08
C ARG A 107 12.62 -3.89 3.45
N ARG A 108 12.95 -4.83 4.34
CA ARG A 108 12.54 -4.73 5.74
C ARG A 108 13.35 -3.58 6.35
N LEU A 109 12.65 -2.64 6.97
CA LEU A 109 13.31 -1.63 7.78
C LEU A 109 13.98 -2.35 8.94
N LYS A 110 15.27 -2.10 9.18
CA LYS A 110 15.95 -2.53 10.40
C LYS A 110 15.48 -1.62 11.51
N LEU A 111 14.87 -2.18 12.56
CA LEU A 111 14.34 -1.40 13.69
C LEU A 111 15.46 -0.71 14.47
N ASP A 112 16.64 -1.32 14.49
CA ASP A 112 17.84 -0.82 15.18
C ASP A 112 18.28 0.57 14.68
N ASP A 113 18.02 0.89 13.41
CA ASP A 113 18.33 2.19 12.81
C ASP A 113 17.43 3.33 13.34
N PHE A 114 16.39 3.00 14.12
CA PHE A 114 15.36 3.93 14.58
C PHE A 114 15.30 4.09 16.10
N ILE A 115 16.27 3.55 16.84
CA ILE A 115 16.37 3.76 18.29
C ILE A 115 16.57 5.25 18.55
N VAL A 116 15.63 5.87 19.26
CA VAL A 116 15.66 7.30 19.57
C VAL A 116 16.35 7.51 20.91
N ASN A 117 17.30 8.45 20.96
CA ASN A 117 17.94 8.81 22.21
C ASN A 117 16.92 9.49 23.15
N PRO A 118 16.93 9.20 24.47
CA PRO A 118 16.00 9.81 25.41
C PRO A 118 16.15 11.34 25.50
N LYS A 119 17.33 11.87 25.16
CA LYS A 119 17.57 13.32 25.06
C LYS A 119 16.79 13.95 23.91
N GLU A 120 16.67 13.26 22.78
CA GLU A 120 15.93 13.72 21.61
C GLU A 120 14.41 13.68 21.87
N LEU A 121 13.93 12.65 22.58
CA LEU A 121 12.54 12.57 23.04
C LEU A 121 12.16 13.76 23.93
N LYS A 122 13.01 14.10 24.92
CA LYS A 122 12.80 15.27 25.78
C LYS A 122 12.81 16.59 25.01
N ALA A 123 13.59 16.70 23.94
CA ALA A 123 13.57 17.88 23.08
C ALA A 123 12.25 17.96 22.28
N LEU A 124 11.72 16.81 21.86
CA LEU A 124 10.47 16.71 21.12
C LEU A 124 9.25 17.07 21.99
N GLU A 125 9.26 16.66 23.26
CA GLU A 125 8.21 16.94 24.24
C GLU A 125 7.87 18.43 24.35
N LYS A 126 8.90 19.29 24.32
CA LYS A 126 8.73 20.76 24.36
C LYS A 126 7.99 21.33 23.15
N HIS A 127 7.81 20.56 22.09
CA HIS A 127 7.35 21.04 20.78
C HIS A 127 6.08 20.35 20.30
N ILE A 128 5.49 19.46 21.10
CA ILE A 128 4.31 18.72 20.67
C ILE A 128 3.05 19.54 20.87
N ASP A 129 2.42 19.84 19.73
CA ASP A 129 1.10 20.42 19.69
C ASP A 129 0.04 19.39 20.10
N LYS A 130 -0.99 19.85 20.81
CA LYS A 130 -2.23 19.07 21.06
C LYS A 130 -2.87 18.54 19.76
N ASN A 131 -2.59 19.20 18.63
CA ASN A 131 -3.10 18.84 17.31
C ASN A 131 -2.10 18.02 16.45
N TYR A 132 -1.21 17.25 17.07
CA TYR A 132 -0.25 16.42 16.33
C TYR A 132 -0.94 15.41 15.39
N LEU A 133 -2.16 14.95 15.71
CA LEU A 133 -2.93 14.02 14.86
C LEU A 133 -3.26 14.62 13.49
N GLY A 134 -3.56 15.93 13.44
CA GLY A 134 -3.76 16.64 12.17
C GLY A 134 -2.48 16.68 11.35
N LYS A 135 -1.35 17.00 11.98
CA LYS A 135 -0.02 17.01 11.34
C LYS A 135 0.42 15.63 10.88
N PHE A 136 0.11 14.59 11.65
CA PHE A 136 0.36 13.21 11.29
C PHE A 136 -0.44 12.81 10.04
N ARG A 137 -1.72 13.19 9.97
CA ARG A 137 -2.55 12.95 8.79
C ARG A 137 -1.96 13.62 7.54
N GLU A 138 -1.50 14.86 7.64
CA GLU A 138 -0.84 15.57 6.53
C GLU A 138 0.46 14.88 6.10
N PHE A 139 1.26 14.39 7.06
CA PHE A 139 2.46 13.62 6.80
C PHE A 139 2.19 12.35 5.98
N LEU A 140 1.14 11.58 6.33
CA LEU A 140 0.77 10.36 5.60
C LEU A 140 0.42 10.66 4.14
N LYS A 141 -0.23 11.79 3.86
CA LYS A 141 -0.61 12.20 2.50
C LYS A 141 0.57 12.72 1.69
N CYS A 142 1.34 13.65 2.25
CA CYS A 142 2.32 14.41 1.46
C CYS A 142 3.69 13.73 1.40
N VAL A 143 4.15 13.15 2.51
CA VAL A 143 5.50 12.56 2.60
C VAL A 143 5.45 11.09 2.24
N ASP A 144 4.59 10.33 2.91
CA ASP A 144 4.52 8.88 2.73
C ASP A 144 3.66 8.46 1.52
N ASN A 145 2.79 9.35 1.04
CA ASN A 145 1.95 9.17 -0.16
C ASN A 145 1.06 7.92 -0.09
N ILE A 146 0.43 7.70 1.06
CA ILE A 146 -0.53 6.61 1.25
C ILE A 146 -1.87 6.94 0.57
N SER A 147 -2.54 5.93 0.01
CA SER A 147 -3.92 6.06 -0.50
C SER A 147 -4.92 6.40 0.61
N ASP A 148 -5.94 7.21 0.31
CA ASP A 148 -6.97 7.65 1.29
C ASP A 148 -7.61 6.52 2.12
N PRO A 149 -7.94 5.32 1.59
CA PRO A 149 -8.51 4.25 2.41
C PRO A 149 -7.53 3.74 3.48
N ASN A 150 -6.25 3.65 3.13
CA ASN A 150 -5.20 3.19 4.03
C ASN A 150 -4.86 4.26 5.07
N GLU A 151 -4.85 5.54 4.67
CA GLU A 151 -4.75 6.67 5.60
C GLU A 151 -5.87 6.60 6.65
N LYS A 152 -7.13 6.45 6.23
CA LYS A 152 -8.27 6.33 7.15
C LYS A 152 -8.11 5.17 8.13
N ASN A 153 -7.63 4.02 7.64
CA ASN A 153 -7.39 2.85 8.49
C ASN A 153 -6.27 3.11 9.52
N VAL A 154 -5.14 3.70 9.10
CA VAL A 154 -4.03 4.06 10.01
C VAL A 154 -4.49 5.08 11.04
N MET A 155 -5.15 6.16 10.60
CA MET A 155 -5.67 7.20 11.48
C MET A 155 -6.66 6.64 12.49
N ARG A 156 -7.54 5.71 12.10
CA ARG A 156 -8.49 5.08 13.02
C ARG A 156 -7.78 4.40 14.20
N GLN A 157 -6.71 3.64 13.95
CA GLN A 157 -6.00 2.94 15.02
C GLN A 157 -5.15 3.91 15.86
N ILE A 158 -4.45 4.84 15.22
CA ILE A 158 -3.64 5.83 15.94
C ILE A 158 -4.51 6.75 16.80
N THR A 159 -5.71 7.15 16.36
CA THR A 159 -6.62 7.94 17.19
C THR A 159 -7.07 7.18 18.44
N LYS A 160 -7.35 5.87 18.33
CA LYS A 160 -7.69 5.05 19.52
C LYS A 160 -6.54 4.96 20.51
N LEU A 161 -5.32 4.74 20.00
CA LEU A 161 -4.11 4.70 20.83
C LEU A 161 -3.82 6.06 21.47
N ALA A 162 -3.98 7.15 20.71
CA ALA A 162 -3.81 8.52 21.20
C ALA A 162 -4.78 8.88 22.33
N ASN A 163 -6.01 8.36 22.27
CA ASN A 163 -7.03 8.56 23.28
C ASN A 163 -6.86 7.63 24.50
N GLY A 164 -5.95 6.64 24.45
CA GLY A 164 -5.82 5.61 25.48
C GLY A 164 -6.98 4.59 25.48
N GLU A 165 -7.82 4.54 24.45
CA GLU A 165 -8.89 3.54 24.33
C GLU A 165 -8.33 2.11 24.14
N GLY A 166 -7.08 2.03 23.68
CA GLY A 166 -6.43 0.81 23.24
C GLY A 166 -7.00 0.29 21.90
N VAL A 167 -6.33 -0.72 21.35
CA VAL A 167 -6.75 -1.36 20.09
C VAL A 167 -7.14 -2.81 20.36
N ARG A 168 -8.31 -3.21 19.84
CA ARG A 168 -8.82 -4.58 19.89
C ARG A 168 -9.50 -4.95 18.58
N TYR A 169 -9.69 -6.26 18.37
CA TYR A 169 -10.61 -6.75 17.36
C TYR A 169 -12.06 -6.52 17.77
N THR A 170 -12.91 -6.21 16.79
CA THR A 170 -14.35 -6.02 17.03
C THR A 170 -15.06 -7.35 17.30
N SER A 171 -14.62 -8.43 16.65
CA SER A 171 -15.23 -9.75 16.77
C SER A 171 -14.24 -10.74 17.39
N PRO A 172 -14.63 -11.44 18.48
CA PRO A 172 -13.82 -12.49 19.11
C PRO A 172 -13.52 -13.66 18.16
N GLN A 173 -14.44 -13.95 17.24
CA GLN A 173 -14.31 -15.07 16.30
C GLN A 173 -13.25 -14.81 15.21
N PHE A 174 -12.87 -13.55 15.00
CA PHE A 174 -11.99 -13.14 13.92
C PHE A 174 -10.59 -12.76 14.39
N GLY A 175 -10.33 -12.74 15.70
CA GLY A 175 -9.09 -12.22 16.25
C GLY A 175 -8.85 -12.62 17.69
N TRP A 176 -8.26 -11.69 18.44
CA TRP A 176 -7.86 -11.87 19.83
C TRP A 176 -9.03 -12.23 20.75
N PRO A 177 -8.75 -12.89 21.90
CA PRO A 177 -9.77 -13.21 22.91
C PRO A 177 -10.52 -11.97 23.42
N GLU A 178 -11.71 -12.20 23.98
CA GLU A 178 -12.48 -11.12 24.62
C GLU A 178 -11.70 -10.52 25.80
N GLY A 179 -11.75 -9.19 25.92
CA GLY A 179 -11.05 -8.46 26.98
C GLY A 179 -9.57 -8.17 26.69
N CYS A 180 -9.00 -8.66 25.60
CA CYS A 180 -7.63 -8.32 25.20
C CYS A 180 -7.58 -6.97 24.46
N TYR A 181 -6.90 -5.99 25.06
CA TYR A 181 -6.65 -4.68 24.46
C TYR A 181 -5.16 -4.41 24.44
N PHE A 182 -4.65 -3.91 23.32
CA PHE A 182 -3.30 -3.39 23.24
C PHE A 182 -3.28 -1.94 23.76
N MET A 183 -2.46 -1.67 24.78
CA MET A 183 -2.23 -0.33 25.36
C MET A 183 -3.51 0.40 25.81
N LYS A 184 -4.37 -0.26 26.61
CA LYS A 184 -5.58 0.37 27.16
C LYS A 184 -5.24 1.20 28.40
N GLY A 185 -5.71 2.44 28.45
CA GLY A 185 -5.50 3.38 29.55
C GLY A 185 -4.30 4.30 29.35
N GLU A 186 -3.39 3.98 28.45
CA GLU A 186 -2.18 4.75 28.19
C GLU A 186 -2.25 5.44 26.82
N PRO A 187 -2.26 6.79 26.78
CA PRO A 187 -2.27 7.51 25.52
C PRO A 187 -0.92 7.40 24.81
N VAL A 188 -0.91 6.78 23.64
CA VAL A 188 0.29 6.70 22.79
C VAL A 188 0.46 8.01 22.02
N THR A 189 1.61 8.65 22.20
CA THR A 189 1.96 9.88 21.50
C THR A 189 3.25 9.70 20.69
N PRO A 190 3.63 10.66 19.83
CA PRO A 190 4.93 10.62 19.14
C PRO A 190 6.16 10.68 20.07
N ILE A 191 5.97 10.91 21.38
CA ILE A 191 7.03 10.91 22.42
C ILE A 191 7.25 9.51 22.97
N SER A 192 6.21 8.66 22.92
CA SER A 192 6.30 7.29 23.42
C SER A 192 7.39 6.52 22.67
N ASP A 193 7.97 5.52 23.31
CA ASP A 193 8.94 4.64 22.66
C ASP A 193 8.22 3.71 21.67
N VAL A 194 8.12 4.17 20.42
CA VAL A 194 7.40 3.43 19.37
C VAL A 194 8.12 2.11 19.00
N VAL A 195 9.42 2.00 19.26
CA VAL A 195 10.17 0.76 18.99
C VAL A 195 9.79 -0.30 20.02
N GLU A 196 9.73 0.07 21.31
CA GLU A 196 9.22 -0.80 22.36
C GLU A 196 7.76 -1.21 22.09
N LEU A 197 6.90 -0.27 21.71
CA LEU A 197 5.50 -0.56 21.35
C LEU A 197 5.39 -1.52 20.16
N LEU A 198 6.31 -1.46 19.19
CA LEU A 198 6.34 -2.41 18.08
C LEU A 198 6.73 -3.82 18.52
N ASN A 199 7.65 -3.94 19.48
CA ASN A 199 8.06 -5.21 20.06
C ASN A 199 6.94 -5.79 20.93
N GLU A 200 6.27 -4.96 21.72
CA GLU A 200 5.12 -5.36 22.53
C GLU A 200 3.94 -5.78 21.65
N ALA A 201 3.66 -5.04 20.56
CA ALA A 201 2.64 -5.44 19.60
C ALA A 201 2.94 -6.81 18.98
N GLN A 202 4.21 -7.13 18.71
CA GLN A 202 4.61 -8.44 18.22
C GLN A 202 4.38 -9.52 19.29
N LYS A 203 4.73 -9.27 20.55
CA LYS A 203 4.44 -10.20 21.66
C LYS A 203 2.94 -10.46 21.80
N CYS A 204 2.10 -9.41 21.73
CA CYS A 204 0.64 -9.57 21.75
C CYS A 204 0.12 -10.38 20.55
N GLU A 205 0.68 -10.19 19.35
CA GLU A 205 0.34 -11.01 18.17
C GLU A 205 0.77 -12.48 18.35
N ASP A 206 1.88 -12.73 19.03
CA ASP A 206 2.38 -14.08 19.30
C ASP A 206 1.56 -14.79 20.40
N GLU A 207 1.13 -14.05 21.44
CA GLU A 207 0.34 -14.56 22.56
C GLU A 207 -1.15 -14.76 22.22
N TRP A 208 -1.79 -13.75 21.61
CA TRP A 208 -3.25 -13.74 21.38
C TRP A 208 -3.64 -14.19 19.98
N GLY A 209 -2.64 -14.41 19.12
CA GLY A 209 -2.82 -14.86 17.76
C GLY A 209 -2.52 -13.76 16.73
N ARG A 210 -2.04 -14.24 15.58
CA ARG A 210 -1.53 -13.41 14.49
C ARG A 210 -2.59 -12.44 13.94
N ASP A 211 -2.14 -11.23 13.56
CA ASP A 211 -3.03 -10.26 12.92
C ASP A 211 -3.57 -10.77 11.58
N HIS A 212 -4.89 -10.96 11.51
CA HIS A 212 -5.62 -11.40 10.30
C HIS A 212 -5.61 -10.34 9.19
N GLY A 213 -5.38 -9.07 9.56
CA GLY A 213 -5.21 -7.95 8.67
C GLY A 213 -3.79 -7.79 8.14
N ASN A 214 -2.90 -8.78 8.21
CA ASN A 214 -1.51 -8.67 7.73
C ASN A 214 -0.73 -7.49 8.34
N GLY A 215 -0.98 -7.16 9.61
CA GLY A 215 -0.33 -6.06 10.33
C GLY A 215 -1.08 -4.72 10.22
N TRP A 216 -2.23 -4.64 9.53
CA TRP A 216 -3.01 -3.41 9.47
C TRP A 216 -3.64 -3.00 10.81
N LEU A 217 -3.71 -3.90 11.79
CA LEU A 217 -4.27 -3.58 13.11
C LEU A 217 -3.29 -2.77 13.97
N LEU A 218 -2.05 -3.23 14.13
CA LEU A 218 -1.06 -2.62 15.02
C LEU A 218 0.23 -2.26 14.31
N ARG A 219 0.89 -3.26 13.73
CA ARG A 219 2.24 -3.13 13.19
C ARG A 219 2.38 -2.02 12.13
N HIS A 220 1.40 -1.90 11.23
CA HIS A 220 1.43 -0.90 10.16
C HIS A 220 1.16 0.51 10.69
N PRO A 221 0.09 0.77 11.48
CA PRO A 221 -0.08 2.05 12.16
C PRO A 221 1.14 2.49 12.99
N LEU A 222 1.67 1.62 13.86
CA LEU A 222 2.82 1.94 14.71
C LEU A 222 4.08 2.24 13.88
N LYS A 223 4.31 1.51 12.79
CA LYS A 223 5.42 1.80 11.87
C LYS A 223 5.28 3.17 11.20
N LYS A 224 4.06 3.59 10.85
CA LYS A 224 3.81 4.93 10.32
C LYS A 224 4.03 6.01 11.37
N LEU A 225 3.62 5.75 12.61
CA LEU A 225 3.90 6.63 13.75
C LEU A 225 5.42 6.77 13.98
N LEU A 226 6.18 5.68 13.90
CA LEU A 226 7.65 5.70 13.99
C LEU A 226 8.28 6.55 12.87
N MET A 227 7.82 6.38 11.62
CA MET A 227 8.31 7.21 10.50
C MET A 227 8.00 8.70 10.71
N PHE A 228 6.85 9.02 11.33
CA PHE A 228 6.49 10.39 11.68
C PHE A 228 7.34 10.95 12.82
N GLN A 229 7.59 10.17 13.88
CA GLN A 229 8.49 10.55 14.97
C GLN A 229 9.87 10.94 14.42
N GLN A 230 10.42 10.11 13.54
CA GLN A 230 11.70 10.35 12.87
C GLN A 230 11.68 11.59 11.97
N PHE A 231 10.54 11.86 11.32
CA PHE A 231 10.35 13.09 10.56
C PHE A 231 10.36 14.32 11.47
N CYS A 232 9.67 14.26 12.61
CA CYS A 232 9.65 15.36 13.58
C CYS A 232 11.01 15.62 14.22
N LEU A 233 11.80 14.58 14.49
CA LEU A 233 13.19 14.73 14.98
C LEU A 233 14.08 15.47 13.98
N ARG A 234 13.91 15.19 12.67
CA ARG A 234 14.65 15.89 11.60
C ARG A 234 14.15 17.32 11.38
N GLN A 235 12.87 17.58 11.66
CA GLN A 235 12.20 18.85 11.37
C GLN A 235 11.35 19.33 12.56
N PRO A 236 11.98 19.70 13.69
CA PRO A 236 11.23 20.09 14.90
C PRO A 236 10.41 21.36 14.71
N ALA A 237 10.79 22.22 13.76
CA ALA A 237 10.05 23.43 13.43
C ALA A 237 8.66 23.16 12.83
N PHE A 238 8.45 22.00 12.18
CA PHE A 238 7.14 21.62 11.64
C PHE A 238 6.10 21.41 12.75
N LEU A 239 6.53 20.88 13.89
CA LEU A 239 5.63 20.72 15.04
C LEU A 239 5.23 22.05 15.66
N LYS A 240 5.97 23.14 15.47
CA LYS A 240 5.57 24.49 15.93
C LYS A 240 4.77 25.27 14.88
N SER A 241 4.93 24.93 13.60
CA SER A 241 4.32 25.71 12.53
C SER A 241 2.81 25.51 12.47
N LYS A 242 2.07 26.60 12.27
CA LYS A 242 0.62 26.56 11.99
C LYS A 242 0.31 26.22 10.52
N CYS A 243 1.32 26.28 9.64
CA CYS A 243 1.14 26.03 8.22
C CYS A 243 0.96 24.54 7.92
N LYS A 244 0.26 24.26 6.81
CA LYS A 244 0.08 22.90 6.32
C LYS A 244 1.40 22.36 5.78
N LEU A 245 1.59 21.04 5.86
CA LEU A 245 2.83 20.39 5.46
C LEU A 245 3.31 20.72 4.02
N PRO A 246 2.44 20.83 2.98
CA PRO A 246 2.87 21.26 1.65
C PRO A 246 3.55 22.65 1.66
N GLN A 247 2.96 23.60 2.37
CA GLN A 247 3.48 24.97 2.48
C GLN A 247 4.80 24.98 3.25
N TYR A 248 4.89 24.18 4.32
CA TYR A 248 6.12 24.01 5.08
C TYR A 248 7.25 23.45 4.21
N CYS A 249 6.99 22.40 3.42
CA CYS A 249 7.99 21.85 2.50
C CYS A 249 8.46 22.88 1.47
N GLU A 250 7.54 23.67 0.89
CA GLU A 250 7.89 24.75 -0.05
C GLU A 250 8.71 25.86 0.62
N GLU A 251 8.46 26.18 1.89
CA GLU A 251 9.27 27.13 2.65
C GLU A 251 10.68 26.61 2.94
N VAL A 252 10.81 25.33 3.31
CA VAL A 252 12.11 24.69 3.54
C VAL A 252 12.93 24.67 2.24
N GLU A 253 12.31 24.34 1.11
CA GLU A 253 12.96 24.41 -0.20
C GLU A 253 13.42 25.83 -0.54
N ARG A 254 12.55 26.85 -0.36
CA ARG A 254 12.90 28.25 -0.60
C ARG A 254 14.05 28.75 0.29
N ARG A 255 14.10 28.33 1.56
CA ARG A 255 15.22 28.67 2.46
C ARG A 255 16.53 28.02 2.01
N ALA A 256 16.49 26.74 1.64
CA ALA A 256 17.65 26.03 1.12
C ALA A 256 18.19 26.64 -0.19
N GLU A 257 17.32 27.16 -1.05
CA GLU A 257 17.75 27.87 -2.27
C GLU A 257 18.47 29.18 -1.96
N LYS A 258 17.94 30.00 -1.04
CA LYS A 258 18.55 31.28 -0.64
C LYS A 258 19.96 31.08 -0.04
N ASP A 259 20.13 30.07 0.81
CA ASP A 259 21.42 29.77 1.43
C ASP A 259 22.49 29.34 0.41
N THR A 260 22.09 28.69 -0.68
CA THR A 260 23.01 28.32 -1.77
C THR A 260 23.29 29.45 -2.75
N GLY A 261 22.38 30.42 -2.87
CA GLY A 261 22.54 31.60 -3.73
C GLY A 261 23.63 32.56 -3.24
N ASN A 262 23.81 32.67 -1.91
CA ASN A 262 24.75 33.61 -1.31
C ASN A 262 26.23 33.14 -1.31
N LYS A 263 26.52 31.91 -1.77
CA LYS A 263 27.90 31.37 -1.84
C LYS A 263 28.52 31.38 -3.25
N LYS A 264 27.90 32.07 -4.21
CA LYS A 264 28.33 32.08 -5.62
C LYS A 264 29.43 33.08 -5.99
N SER A 265 30.19 33.60 -5.02
CA SER A 265 31.39 34.42 -5.29
C SER A 265 32.72 33.75 -4.89
N GLY A 266 32.75 32.51 -4.40
CA GLY A 266 34.02 31.90 -3.97
C GLY A 266 34.03 30.39 -3.97
N ASN A 267 34.81 29.83 -4.89
CA ASN A 267 35.32 28.47 -4.94
C ASN A 267 34.34 27.30 -5.15
N ARG A 268 34.53 26.69 -6.32
CA ARG A 268 33.82 25.57 -6.91
C ARG A 268 34.47 24.26 -6.44
N ARG A 269 33.98 23.64 -5.36
CA ARG A 269 34.12 22.19 -5.10
C ARG A 269 33.21 21.76 -3.93
N VAL A 270 32.82 20.49 -3.96
CA VAL A 270 32.03 19.72 -2.98
C VAL A 270 30.52 19.61 -3.28
N SER A 271 30.22 18.44 -3.85
CA SER A 271 28.94 17.80 -4.12
C SER A 271 28.54 16.85 -2.96
N GLN A 272 27.22 16.65 -2.74
CA GLN A 272 26.56 15.33 -2.52
C GLN A 272 25.31 15.27 -1.59
N SER A 273 24.82 16.34 -0.94
CA SER A 273 23.69 16.20 0.03
C SER A 273 22.25 16.52 -0.49
N LYS A 274 22.04 16.82 -1.79
CA LYS A 274 20.73 17.30 -2.32
C LYS A 274 19.69 16.23 -2.73
N SER A 275 19.73 14.99 -2.21
CA SER A 275 18.97 13.87 -2.82
C SER A 275 17.60 13.50 -2.21
N ALA A 276 17.22 14.00 -1.03
CA ALA A 276 16.00 13.55 -0.35
C ALA A 276 14.74 14.37 -0.69
N VAL A 277 14.85 15.69 -0.82
CA VAL A 277 13.69 16.60 -0.95
C VAL A 277 13.21 16.74 -2.40
N SER A 278 14.15 16.77 -3.37
CA SER A 278 13.83 16.92 -4.80
C SER A 278 13.11 15.73 -5.45
N LYS A 279 12.97 14.60 -4.74
CA LYS A 279 12.20 13.42 -5.21
C LYS A 279 10.68 13.58 -5.02
N LEU A 280 10.20 14.51 -4.18
CA LEU A 280 8.76 14.72 -3.98
C LEU A 280 8.09 15.33 -5.24
N LYS A 281 8.77 16.24 -5.95
CA LYS A 281 8.20 16.97 -7.10
C LYS A 281 8.22 16.19 -8.43
N LYS A 282 9.06 15.15 -8.56
CA LYS A 282 9.18 14.37 -9.81
C LYS A 282 8.16 13.23 -9.95
N ARG A 283 7.46 12.84 -8.87
CA ARG A 283 6.51 11.70 -8.93
C ARG A 283 5.05 12.12 -9.16
N SER A 284 4.67 13.35 -8.86
CA SER A 284 3.33 13.88 -9.12
C SER A 284 3.04 14.18 -10.59
N ARG A 285 4.06 14.15 -11.48
CA ARG A 285 3.91 14.39 -12.92
C ARG A 285 3.92 13.14 -13.82
N SER A 286 4.07 11.93 -13.27
CA SER A 286 4.12 10.70 -14.07
C SER A 286 2.93 9.77 -13.83
N ASN A 287 1.71 10.31 -13.83
CA ASN A 287 0.51 9.49 -14.01
C ASN A 287 0.21 9.38 -15.52
N ARG A 288 1.17 8.85 -16.29
CA ARG A 288 0.89 8.41 -17.67
C ARG A 288 0.17 7.06 -17.57
N PRO A 289 -0.98 6.89 -18.25
CA PRO A 289 -1.63 5.59 -18.31
C PRO A 289 -0.65 4.57 -18.91
N ARG A 290 -0.37 3.50 -18.18
CA ARG A 290 0.38 2.35 -18.71
C ARG A 290 -0.44 1.75 -19.85
N SER A 291 -0.06 2.05 -21.08
CA SER A 291 -0.55 1.37 -22.28
C SER A 291 -0.30 -0.13 -22.12
N GLY A 292 -1.36 -0.92 -22.31
CA GLY A 292 -1.36 -2.36 -22.11
C GLY A 292 -0.32 -3.05 -22.98
N CYS A 293 0.58 -3.80 -22.34
CA CYS A 293 1.44 -4.77 -22.99
C CYS A 293 0.55 -5.90 -23.52
N ARG A 294 0.19 -5.83 -24.81
CA ARG A 294 -0.50 -6.90 -25.54
C ARG A 294 0.48 -8.07 -25.73
N ARG A 295 0.23 -9.16 -25.01
CA ARG A 295 0.88 -10.45 -25.21
C ARG A 295 0.29 -11.10 -26.46
N SER A 296 0.99 -10.99 -27.59
CA SER A 296 0.67 -11.71 -28.82
C SER A 296 0.79 -13.22 -28.58
N LYS A 297 -0.31 -13.95 -28.77
CA LYS A 297 -0.28 -15.41 -28.86
C LYS A 297 0.00 -15.77 -30.32
N ARG A 298 1.12 -16.46 -30.57
CA ARG A 298 1.39 -17.15 -31.83
C ARG A 298 0.29 -18.19 -32.07
N PHE A 299 -0.39 -18.09 -33.21
CA PHE A 299 -1.18 -19.16 -33.79
C PHE A 299 -0.19 -20.21 -34.35
N LYS A 300 -0.38 -21.48 -34.02
CA LYS A 300 0.19 -22.61 -34.77
C LYS A 300 -0.90 -23.08 -35.72
N GLY A 301 -0.60 -23.12 -37.02
CA GLY A 301 -1.47 -23.66 -38.06
C GLY A 301 -1.45 -25.19 -38.07
N THR A 302 -2.60 -25.74 -38.43
CA THR A 302 -2.79 -27.08 -38.99
C THR A 302 -3.46 -26.90 -40.33
#